data_AF-A0A7V2IQR4-F1
#
_entry.id   AF-A0A7V2IQR4-F1
#
_cell.length_a   1.000
_cell.length_b   1.000
_cell.length_c   1.000
_cell.angle_alpha   90.00
_cell.angle_beta   90.00
_cell.angle_gamma   90.00
#
_symmetry.space_group_name_H-M   'P 1'
#
loop_
_entity.id
_entity.type
_entity.pdbx_description
1 polymer ?
#
loop_
_entity_poly.entity_id
_entity_poly.type
_entity_poly.pdbx_seq_one_letter_code
_entity_poly.pdbx_strand_id
1 'polypeptide(L)'
;MKSAISLSLVLAMVMAGSALGVVTLGEDDLAPAPFRGEEGTTAQAWYFDQYTGTTGIVPDIVESPGAPVVDMIGGFLDNTVYLPTDYDQRGVWIVDAGTAQQGDWQRTSEMRIFLPNVEQENPIKKIWMQIVYYAQEGKAPNVYVLPEGDDTQPVPKMEVVGDPTPLGDMYYHAVFELELPFNPFWEYVYIRPRDCQVYIDSVLLETQCIPEPLTLGLLGLGGLFLRRRR
;
A
#
# COMPACT_ATOMS: atom_id res chain seq x y z
N MET A 1 -53.28 -24.60 37.46
CA MET A 1 -52.46 -23.41 37.73
C MET A 1 -51.16 -23.57 36.95
N LYS A 2 -50.98 -22.75 35.91
CA LYS A 2 -49.83 -22.75 35.00
C LYS A 2 -48.75 -21.88 35.64
N SER A 3 -47.52 -22.39 35.75
CA SER A 3 -46.36 -21.55 36.07
C SER A 3 -45.38 -21.68 34.90
N ALA A 4 -45.40 -20.69 34.02
CA ALA A 4 -44.44 -20.50 32.96
C ALA A 4 -43.25 -19.77 33.57
N ILE A 5 -42.13 -20.46 33.73
CA ILE A 5 -40.86 -19.84 34.11
C ILE A 5 -40.23 -19.32 32.81
N SER A 6 -40.20 -18.00 32.66
CA SER A 6 -39.56 -17.27 31.56
C SER A 6 -38.13 -17.74 31.36
N LEU A 7 -37.87 -18.39 30.22
CA LEU A 7 -36.54 -18.66 29.69
C LEU A 7 -36.11 -17.45 28.86
N SER A 8 -35.58 -16.42 29.53
CA SER A 8 -35.08 -15.21 28.87
C SER A 8 -33.84 -14.71 29.60
N LEU A 9 -32.75 -15.48 29.57
CA LEU A 9 -31.42 -14.98 29.90
C LEU A 9 -30.32 -15.97 29.46
N VAL A 10 -29.94 -15.93 28.18
CA VAL A 10 -28.56 -16.23 27.75
C VAL A 10 -28.20 -15.19 26.70
N LEU A 11 -28.13 -13.95 27.15
CA LEU A 11 -27.51 -12.82 26.47
C LEU A 11 -26.12 -12.66 27.08
N ALA A 12 -25.10 -13.16 26.40
CA ALA A 12 -23.70 -12.74 26.50
C ALA A 12 -22.83 -13.67 25.62
N MET A 13 -23.06 -13.67 24.30
CA MET A 13 -22.13 -14.29 23.37
C MET A 13 -21.46 -13.18 22.57
N VAL A 14 -20.30 -12.76 23.08
CA VAL A 14 -19.14 -12.23 22.36
C VAL A 14 -19.47 -11.14 21.32
N MET A 15 -19.84 -9.96 21.81
CA MET A 15 -19.39 -8.73 21.16
C MET A 15 -17.95 -8.47 21.64
N ALA A 16 -17.02 -9.33 21.24
CA ALA A 16 -15.63 -8.91 21.16
C ALA A 16 -15.58 -7.99 19.94
N GLY A 17 -16.04 -6.75 20.14
CA GLY A 17 -15.71 -5.68 19.22
C GLY A 17 -14.19 -5.62 19.22
N SER A 18 -13.59 -6.11 18.14
CA SER A 18 -12.23 -5.74 17.78
C SER A 18 -12.21 -4.23 17.87
N ALA A 19 -11.59 -3.70 18.92
CA ALA A 19 -11.19 -2.30 18.93
C ALA A 19 -10.15 -2.20 17.82
N LEU A 20 -10.63 -2.02 16.59
CA LEU A 20 -9.82 -1.67 15.45
C LEU A 20 -9.12 -0.39 15.88
N GLY A 21 -7.83 -0.50 16.16
CA GLY A 21 -7.00 0.67 16.38
C GLY A 21 -7.15 1.51 15.11
N VAL A 22 -7.78 2.68 15.24
CA VAL A 22 -7.78 3.63 14.14
C VAL A 22 -6.34 4.13 14.08
N VAL A 23 -5.57 3.62 13.11
CA VAL A 23 -4.31 4.25 12.73
C VAL A 23 -4.64 5.65 12.28
N THR A 24 -4.25 6.64 13.08
CA THR A 24 -4.23 8.02 12.63
C THR A 24 -2.97 8.19 11.81
N LEU A 25 -3.10 8.11 10.50
CA LEU A 25 -2.05 8.59 9.60
C LEU A 25 -1.99 10.13 9.71
N GLY A 26 -0.81 10.68 9.39
CA GLY A 26 -0.52 12.11 9.46
C GLY A 26 -1.35 12.97 8.50
N GLU A 27 -1.03 14.26 8.44
CA GLU A 27 -1.81 15.26 7.68
C GLU A 27 -1.94 14.94 6.18
N ASP A 28 -1.03 14.14 5.61
CA ASP A 28 -1.01 13.77 4.20
C ASP A 28 -1.96 12.62 3.82
N ASP A 29 -2.66 12.05 4.80
CA ASP A 29 -3.67 11.02 4.58
C ASP A 29 -5.02 11.62 4.13
N LEU A 30 -5.05 12.04 2.87
CA LEU A 30 -6.19 12.76 2.31
C LEU A 30 -7.24 11.85 1.67
N ALA A 31 -6.84 10.64 1.27
CA ALA A 31 -7.72 9.65 0.65
C ALA A 31 -7.43 8.24 1.18
N PRO A 32 -7.86 7.93 2.41
CA PRO A 32 -7.76 6.60 2.99
C PRO A 32 -8.24 5.49 2.07
N ALA A 33 -7.58 4.33 2.13
CA ALA A 33 -8.05 3.15 1.40
C ALA A 33 -9.52 2.84 1.77
N PRO A 34 -10.39 2.53 0.79
CA PRO A 34 -11.79 2.20 1.07
C PRO A 34 -11.98 1.01 2.01
N PHE A 35 -10.97 0.13 2.08
CA PHE A 35 -10.95 -1.06 2.92
C PHE A 35 -10.23 -0.85 4.26
N ARG A 36 -9.75 0.35 4.60
CA ARG A 36 -8.98 0.58 5.82
C ARG A 36 -9.73 0.09 7.06
N GLY A 37 -9.02 -0.63 7.93
CA GLY A 37 -9.56 -1.16 9.18
C GLY A 37 -10.41 -2.42 8.99
N GLU A 38 -10.58 -2.92 7.77
CA GLU A 38 -11.12 -4.26 7.54
C GLU A 38 -10.09 -5.34 7.93
N GLU A 39 -10.55 -6.58 8.05
CA GLU A 39 -9.67 -7.72 8.34
C GLU A 39 -8.64 -7.91 7.21
N GLY A 40 -7.42 -8.32 7.58
CA GLY A 40 -6.34 -8.57 6.62
C GLY A 40 -5.74 -7.31 6.01
N THR A 41 -5.95 -6.15 6.64
CA THR A 41 -5.38 -4.87 6.17
C THR A 41 -4.06 -4.54 6.84
N THR A 42 -3.21 -3.80 6.12
CA THR A 42 -1.94 -3.27 6.60
C THR A 42 -1.84 -1.80 6.19
N ALA A 43 -1.11 -1.00 6.96
CA ALA A 43 -0.87 0.41 6.68
C ALA A 43 0.58 0.77 7.00
N GLN A 44 1.25 1.51 6.11
CA GLN A 44 2.59 2.03 6.32
C GLN A 44 2.65 3.48 5.82
N ALA A 45 3.41 4.34 6.48
CA ALA A 45 3.66 5.69 6.01
C ALA A 45 5.11 6.11 6.22
N TRP A 46 5.65 6.80 5.22
CA TRP A 46 6.94 7.46 5.25
C TRP A 46 6.74 8.95 4.99
N TYR A 47 7.14 9.78 5.95
CA TYR A 47 7.14 11.25 5.84
C TYR A 47 8.54 11.82 5.61
N PHE A 48 9.59 11.00 5.72
CA PHE A 48 10.98 11.34 5.42
C PHE A 48 11.56 12.59 6.15
N ASP A 49 10.82 13.13 7.12
CA ASP A 49 11.14 14.25 8.01
C ASP A 49 12.51 14.11 8.69
N GLN A 50 13.01 12.88 8.81
CA GLN A 50 14.31 12.54 9.38
C GLN A 50 15.17 11.77 8.38
N TYR A 51 16.34 12.31 8.06
CA TYR A 51 17.31 11.61 7.23
C TYR A 51 17.93 10.41 7.96
N THR A 52 17.74 9.22 7.42
CA THR A 52 18.26 7.95 7.98
C THR A 52 19.24 7.22 7.05
N GLY A 53 19.52 7.78 5.87
CA GLY A 53 20.33 7.16 4.83
C GLY A 53 19.52 6.97 3.54
N THR A 54 20.07 6.21 2.59
CA THR A 54 19.42 5.90 1.30
C THR A 54 18.83 4.49 1.25
N THR A 55 19.08 3.64 2.25
CA THR A 55 18.65 2.23 2.25
C THR A 55 18.09 1.86 3.59
N GLY A 56 17.09 0.99 3.62
CA GLY A 56 16.49 0.50 4.86
C GLY A 56 15.73 1.59 5.62
N ILE A 57 15.18 2.59 4.93
CA ILE A 57 14.42 3.67 5.55
C ILE A 57 13.11 3.07 6.07
N VAL A 58 12.98 2.98 7.39
CA VAL A 58 11.79 2.44 8.05
C VAL A 58 10.64 3.45 8.00
N PRO A 59 9.38 2.98 7.95
CA PRO A 59 8.23 3.88 8.01
C PRO A 59 8.06 4.52 9.39
N ASP A 60 7.50 5.72 9.40
CA ASP A 60 7.10 6.45 10.61
C ASP A 60 5.86 5.81 11.26
N ILE A 61 4.99 5.21 10.44
CA ILE A 61 3.82 4.46 10.90
C ILE A 61 3.86 3.07 10.27
N VAL A 62 3.73 2.02 11.08
CA VAL A 62 3.76 0.64 10.59
C VAL A 62 2.74 -0.25 11.28
N GLU A 63 1.82 -0.75 10.47
CA GLU A 63 1.01 -1.93 10.72
C GLU A 63 1.29 -2.90 9.58
N SER A 64 2.27 -3.78 9.77
CA SER A 64 2.73 -4.73 8.75
C SER A 64 3.18 -6.02 9.43
N PRO A 65 3.03 -7.20 8.78
CA PRO A 65 3.51 -8.47 9.32
C PRO A 65 5.04 -8.62 9.33
N GLY A 66 5.79 -7.66 8.76
CA GLY A 66 7.24 -7.66 8.76
C GLY A 66 7.84 -6.26 8.91
N ALA A 67 9.07 -6.10 8.43
CA ALA A 67 9.79 -4.83 8.43
C ALA A 67 9.81 -4.23 7.01
N PRO A 68 8.76 -3.50 6.60
CA PRO A 68 8.78 -2.77 5.34
C PRO A 68 9.83 -1.67 5.39
N VAL A 69 10.50 -1.45 4.27
CA VAL A 69 11.55 -0.43 4.15
C VAL A 69 11.53 0.21 2.77
N VAL A 70 11.94 1.48 2.72
CA VAL A 70 12.24 2.20 1.49
C VAL A 70 13.74 2.16 1.22
N ASP A 71 14.10 1.82 0.00
CA ASP A 71 15.43 1.97 -0.58
C ASP A 71 15.38 2.98 -1.74
N MET A 72 16.30 3.92 -1.72
CA MET A 72 16.60 4.81 -2.85
C MET A 72 17.64 4.12 -3.72
N ILE A 73 17.25 3.73 -4.92
CA ILE A 73 18.13 3.06 -5.88
C ILE A 73 18.56 4.09 -6.91
N GLY A 74 19.83 4.46 -6.86
CA GLY A 74 20.47 5.23 -7.90
C GLY A 74 20.84 4.36 -9.11
N GLY A 75 20.73 4.93 -10.31
CA GLY A 75 21.49 4.42 -11.45
C GLY A 75 23.00 4.64 -11.26
N PHE A 76 23.82 4.35 -12.27
CA PHE A 76 25.30 4.46 -12.22
C PHE A 76 25.87 5.82 -11.74
N LEU A 77 25.05 6.87 -11.66
CA LEU A 77 25.43 8.22 -11.24
C LEU A 77 24.88 8.65 -9.86
N ASP A 78 24.15 7.79 -9.15
CA ASP A 78 23.52 8.09 -7.85
C ASP A 78 22.76 9.42 -7.83
N ASN A 79 21.77 9.58 -8.73
CA ASN A 79 21.02 10.83 -8.86
C ASN A 79 19.91 11.02 -7.81
N THR A 80 19.83 10.15 -6.79
CA THR A 80 18.87 10.36 -5.68
C THR A 80 19.45 11.37 -4.70
N VAL A 81 18.66 12.39 -4.37
CA VAL A 81 19.11 13.47 -3.48
C VAL A 81 18.06 13.68 -2.40
N TYR A 82 18.51 13.74 -1.15
CA TYR A 82 17.66 14.16 -0.03
C TYR A 82 17.76 15.67 0.16
N LEU A 83 16.61 16.32 0.24
CA LEU A 83 16.45 17.73 0.57
C LEU A 83 15.81 17.83 1.96
N PRO A 84 16.50 18.36 2.98
CA PRO A 84 15.90 18.57 4.29
C PRO A 84 14.63 19.45 4.22
N THR A 85 14.58 20.37 3.26
CA THR A 85 13.45 21.27 3.02
C THR A 85 13.32 21.60 1.54
N ASP A 86 12.10 21.64 1.00
CA ASP A 86 11.78 22.06 -0.37
C ASP A 86 10.36 22.62 -0.46
N TYR A 87 10.18 23.88 -0.88
CA TYR A 87 8.88 24.58 -0.95
C TYR A 87 7.93 24.31 0.24
N ASP A 88 8.40 24.57 1.45
CA ASP A 88 7.71 24.35 2.74
C ASP A 88 7.49 22.88 3.15
N GLN A 89 7.84 21.93 2.29
CA GLN A 89 7.92 20.52 2.64
C GLN A 89 9.22 20.17 3.37
N ARG A 90 9.18 19.11 4.18
CA ARG A 90 10.31 18.66 4.99
C ARG A 90 10.62 17.21 4.63
N GLY A 91 11.89 16.94 4.35
CA GLY A 91 12.33 15.58 4.05
C GLY A 91 12.00 15.09 2.65
N VAL A 92 12.36 15.84 1.62
CA VAL A 92 11.98 15.52 0.24
C VAL A 92 13.07 14.71 -0.46
N TRP A 93 12.67 13.65 -1.16
CA TRP A 93 13.56 12.87 -2.02
C TRP A 93 13.39 13.20 -3.48
N ILE A 94 14.49 13.58 -4.14
CA ILE A 94 14.54 13.68 -5.59
C ILE A 94 14.77 12.29 -6.18
N VAL A 95 13.85 11.86 -7.03
CA VAL A 95 13.98 10.70 -7.90
C VAL A 95 14.09 11.21 -9.34
N ASP A 96 15.22 10.95 -9.98
CA ASP A 96 15.56 11.51 -11.29
C ASP A 96 15.46 10.46 -12.41
N ALA A 97 14.81 10.80 -13.53
CA ALA A 97 14.84 9.97 -14.74
C ALA A 97 16.24 9.97 -15.40
N GLY A 98 17.13 10.86 -14.96
CA GLY A 98 18.46 11.05 -15.52
C GLY A 98 18.37 11.54 -16.97
N THR A 99 19.43 11.31 -17.75
CA THR A 99 19.42 11.55 -19.20
C THR A 99 18.85 10.37 -19.98
N ALA A 100 18.08 9.49 -19.34
CA ALA A 100 17.63 8.26 -19.95
C ALA A 100 16.76 8.60 -21.18
N GLN A 101 17.29 8.33 -22.38
CA GLN A 101 16.43 8.13 -23.54
C GLN A 101 15.54 6.93 -23.22
N GLN A 102 14.26 7.04 -23.58
CA GLN A 102 13.24 6.00 -23.40
C GLN A 102 13.81 4.60 -23.66
N GLY A 103 14.02 3.81 -22.59
CA GLY A 103 14.60 2.46 -22.66
C GLY A 103 15.95 2.24 -21.94
N ASP A 104 16.66 3.29 -21.49
CA ASP A 104 17.90 3.18 -20.71
C ASP A 104 17.64 3.30 -19.19
N TRP A 105 16.90 2.34 -18.64
CA TRP A 105 16.52 2.29 -17.22
C TRP A 105 17.69 2.09 -16.26
N GLN A 106 18.90 1.80 -16.77
CA GLN A 106 20.10 1.67 -15.95
C GLN A 106 20.63 3.03 -15.44
N ARG A 107 20.09 4.13 -15.99
CA ARG A 107 20.44 5.51 -15.62
C ARG A 107 19.33 6.25 -14.88
N THR A 108 18.17 5.63 -14.68
CA THR A 108 17.09 6.21 -13.88
C THR A 108 17.30 5.87 -12.42
N SER A 109 16.98 6.83 -11.56
CA SER A 109 16.81 6.54 -10.14
C SER A 109 15.37 6.12 -9.84
N GLU A 110 15.19 5.35 -8.79
CA GLU A 110 13.88 4.87 -8.36
C GLU A 110 13.81 4.78 -6.83
N MET A 111 12.61 4.99 -6.29
CA MET A 111 12.30 4.63 -4.91
C MET A 111 11.68 3.24 -4.93
N ARG A 112 12.25 2.32 -4.14
CA ARG A 112 11.77 0.94 -4.02
C ARG A 112 11.32 0.68 -2.60
N ILE A 113 10.09 0.20 -2.44
CA ILE A 113 9.51 -0.18 -1.17
C ILE A 113 9.47 -1.69 -1.09
N PHE A 114 10.17 -2.27 -0.12
CA PHE A 114 9.98 -3.68 0.24
C PHE A 114 8.74 -3.82 1.11
N LEU A 115 7.78 -4.64 0.66
CA LEU A 115 6.56 -4.89 1.41
C LEU A 115 6.43 -6.38 1.77
N PRO A 116 6.66 -6.75 3.05
CA PRO A 116 6.42 -8.10 3.52
C PRO A 116 4.93 -8.34 3.78
N ASN A 117 4.47 -9.56 3.51
CA ASN A 117 3.09 -9.99 3.74
C ASN A 117 3.00 -11.16 4.71
N VAL A 118 1.78 -11.40 5.19
CA VAL A 118 1.44 -12.66 5.83
C VAL A 118 1.39 -13.72 4.74
N GLU A 119 2.11 -14.82 4.95
CA GLU A 119 2.02 -16.01 4.10
C GLU A 119 0.63 -16.63 4.24
N GLN A 120 -0.27 -16.24 3.36
CA GLN A 120 -1.64 -16.71 3.31
C GLN A 120 -2.07 -16.80 1.85
N GLU A 121 -2.56 -17.98 1.46
CA GLU A 121 -3.19 -18.17 0.17
C GLU A 121 -4.47 -17.32 0.10
N ASN A 122 -4.44 -16.30 -0.75
CA ASN A 122 -5.56 -15.42 -1.00
C ASN A 122 -5.71 -15.21 -2.51
N PRO A 123 -6.94 -15.24 -3.04
CA PRO A 123 -7.18 -15.09 -4.47
C PRO A 123 -6.99 -13.65 -4.96
N ILE A 124 -7.05 -12.66 -4.07
CA ILE A 124 -6.95 -11.24 -4.41
C ILE A 124 -6.20 -10.50 -3.32
N LYS A 125 -5.26 -9.66 -3.73
CA LYS A 125 -4.65 -8.64 -2.88
C LYS A 125 -4.90 -7.26 -3.49
N LYS A 126 -5.34 -6.33 -2.65
CA LYS A 126 -5.50 -4.91 -3.03
C LYS A 126 -4.34 -4.10 -2.48
N ILE A 127 -3.84 -3.18 -3.28
CA ILE A 127 -2.80 -2.22 -2.91
C ILE A 127 -3.35 -0.83 -3.21
N TRP A 128 -3.33 0.03 -2.20
CA TRP A 128 -3.76 1.42 -2.25
C TRP A 128 -2.60 2.29 -1.78
N MET A 129 -2.19 3.26 -2.57
CA MET A 129 -1.05 4.09 -2.25
C MET A 129 -1.37 5.56 -2.45
N GLN A 130 -0.98 6.39 -1.50
CA GLN A 130 -1.02 7.84 -1.62
C GLN A 130 0.42 8.35 -1.69
N ILE A 131 0.67 9.32 -2.57
CA ILE A 131 1.96 9.99 -2.69
C ILE A 131 1.73 11.49 -2.68
N VAL A 132 2.47 12.19 -1.82
CA VAL A 132 2.67 13.63 -1.94
C VAL A 132 3.95 13.87 -2.73
N TYR A 133 3.84 14.57 -3.85
CA TYR A 133 4.94 14.77 -4.77
C TYR A 133 4.90 16.13 -5.47
N TYR A 134 6.07 16.58 -5.91
CA TYR A 134 6.21 17.62 -6.91
C TYR A 134 6.83 17.02 -8.19
N ALA A 135 6.20 17.25 -9.33
CA ALA A 135 6.73 16.90 -10.64
C ALA A 135 6.45 18.02 -11.63
N GLN A 136 7.32 18.15 -12.64
CA GLN A 136 7.10 19.10 -13.73
C GLN A 136 5.74 18.80 -14.42
N GLU A 137 4.93 19.84 -14.62
CA GLU A 137 3.56 19.74 -15.16
C GLU A 137 2.54 19.00 -14.27
N GLY A 138 2.88 18.69 -13.01
CA GLY A 138 1.97 18.05 -12.05
C GLY A 138 1.63 16.59 -12.35
N LYS A 139 2.29 15.97 -13.33
CA LYS A 139 2.01 14.58 -13.73
C LYS A 139 2.44 13.60 -12.65
N ALA A 140 1.54 12.69 -12.29
CA ALA A 140 1.82 11.62 -11.35
C ALA A 140 3.00 10.73 -11.81
N PRO A 141 3.85 10.27 -10.87
CA PRO A 141 4.91 9.31 -11.18
C PRO A 141 4.34 7.98 -11.68
N ASN A 142 5.20 7.17 -12.31
CA ASN A 142 4.84 5.78 -12.62
C ASN A 142 5.08 4.91 -11.39
N VAL A 143 4.12 4.03 -11.09
CA VAL A 143 4.23 3.09 -9.98
C VAL A 143 4.05 1.67 -10.49
N TYR A 144 4.97 0.79 -10.13
CA TYR A 144 4.97 -0.62 -10.52
C TYR A 144 5.08 -1.52 -9.29
N VAL A 145 4.51 -2.72 -9.37
CA VAL A 145 4.59 -3.71 -8.31
C VAL A 145 5.20 -4.99 -8.88
N LEU A 146 6.25 -5.48 -8.22
CA LEU A 146 6.93 -6.73 -8.55
C LEU A 146 6.70 -7.74 -7.42
N PRO A 147 5.75 -8.68 -7.55
CA PRO A 147 5.51 -9.71 -6.55
C PRO A 147 6.67 -10.71 -6.50
N GLU A 148 6.91 -11.32 -5.34
CA GLU A 148 7.84 -12.44 -5.23
C GLU A 148 7.54 -13.52 -6.27
N GLY A 149 8.58 -13.97 -6.97
CA GLY A 149 8.49 -15.11 -7.88
C GLY A 149 7.81 -14.80 -9.22
N ASP A 150 7.42 -13.54 -9.45
CA ASP A 150 6.80 -13.09 -10.69
C ASP A 150 7.56 -11.91 -11.31
N ASP A 151 8.53 -12.24 -12.16
CA ASP A 151 9.24 -11.30 -13.03
C ASP A 151 8.58 -11.19 -14.42
N THR A 152 7.34 -11.66 -14.59
CA THR A 152 6.71 -11.70 -15.90
C THR A 152 6.39 -10.29 -16.41
N GLN A 153 6.51 -10.11 -17.73
CA GLN A 153 6.19 -8.86 -18.40
C GLN A 153 4.80 -8.96 -19.04
N PRO A 154 3.97 -7.90 -18.96
CA PRO A 154 4.27 -6.59 -18.37
C PRO A 154 4.21 -6.61 -16.83
N VAL A 155 5.15 -5.92 -16.19
CA VAL A 155 5.11 -5.71 -14.73
C VAL A 155 3.78 -5.01 -14.36
N PRO A 156 3.06 -5.49 -13.34
CA PRO A 156 1.86 -4.82 -12.84
C PRO A 156 2.12 -3.35 -12.57
N LYS A 157 1.30 -2.48 -13.19
CA LYS A 157 1.36 -1.03 -13.02
C LYS A 157 0.17 -0.60 -12.18
N MET A 158 0.39 0.25 -11.18
CA MET A 158 -0.72 0.86 -10.45
C MET A 158 -1.36 1.98 -11.28
N GLU A 159 -2.68 2.06 -11.23
CA GLU A 159 -3.46 3.09 -11.92
C GLU A 159 -3.73 4.26 -10.99
N VAL A 160 -3.71 5.48 -11.54
CA VAL A 160 -4.04 6.69 -10.77
C VAL A 160 -5.56 6.76 -10.57
N VAL A 161 -5.99 6.93 -9.33
CA VAL A 161 -7.41 7.08 -8.97
C VAL A 161 -7.78 8.56 -9.07
N GLY A 162 -8.53 8.91 -10.12
CA GLY A 162 -8.95 10.29 -10.37
C GLY A 162 -7.79 11.20 -10.81
N ASP A 163 -7.96 12.50 -10.60
CA ASP A 163 -6.93 13.51 -10.92
C ASP A 163 -6.10 13.85 -9.67
N PRO A 164 -4.78 14.07 -9.81
CA PRO A 164 -3.96 14.57 -8.71
C PRO A 164 -4.49 15.88 -8.13
N THR A 165 -4.54 15.97 -6.81
CA THR A 165 -5.05 17.14 -6.08
C THR A 165 -3.90 18.08 -5.72
N PRO A 166 -3.93 19.38 -6.09
CA PRO A 166 -2.90 20.33 -5.68
C PRO A 166 -2.83 20.50 -4.16
N LEU A 167 -1.61 20.49 -3.61
CA LEU A 167 -1.27 20.80 -2.23
C LEU A 167 -0.34 22.01 -2.18
N GLY A 168 -0.93 23.19 -1.98
CA GLY A 168 -0.21 24.46 -2.08
C GLY A 168 0.14 24.79 -3.53
N ASP A 169 1.29 25.44 -3.72
CA ASP A 169 1.68 26.00 -5.03
C ASP A 169 2.44 25.01 -5.91
N MET A 170 3.16 24.06 -5.32
CA MET A 170 4.10 23.18 -6.03
C MET A 170 3.79 21.70 -5.92
N TYR A 171 3.26 21.25 -4.77
CA TYR A 171 3.05 19.84 -4.49
C TYR A 171 1.65 19.38 -4.92
N TYR A 172 1.53 18.07 -5.11
CA TYR A 172 0.32 17.38 -5.50
C TYR A 172 0.18 16.12 -4.65
N HIS A 173 -1.04 15.73 -4.39
CA HIS A 173 -1.41 14.44 -3.84
C HIS A 173 -2.00 13.57 -4.95
N ALA A 174 -1.48 12.36 -5.12
CA ALA A 174 -2.06 11.36 -6.02
C ALA A 174 -2.32 10.06 -5.28
N VAL A 175 -3.39 9.39 -5.70
CA VAL A 175 -3.81 8.09 -5.22
C VAL A 175 -3.59 7.07 -6.32
N PHE A 176 -3.09 5.90 -5.95
CA PHE A 176 -2.84 4.79 -6.86
C PHE A 176 -3.52 3.53 -6.34
N GLU A 177 -4.07 2.73 -7.25
CA GLU A 177 -4.67 1.43 -6.92
C GLU A 177 -4.12 0.32 -7.81
N LEU A 178 -4.04 -0.88 -7.25
CA LEU A 178 -3.76 -2.12 -7.97
C LEU A 178 -4.41 -3.31 -7.27
N GLU A 179 -4.95 -4.24 -8.06
CA GLU A 179 -5.34 -5.56 -7.58
C GLU A 179 -4.40 -6.63 -8.17
N LEU A 180 -3.78 -7.42 -7.30
CA LEU A 180 -3.01 -8.60 -7.67
C LEU A 180 -3.90 -9.85 -7.58
N PRO A 181 -3.76 -10.81 -8.52
CA PRO A 181 -4.57 -12.04 -8.53
C PRO A 181 -4.09 -13.10 -7.53
N PHE A 182 -3.21 -12.72 -6.60
CA PHE A 182 -2.74 -13.54 -5.49
C PHE A 182 -2.07 -12.64 -4.43
N ASN A 183 -1.82 -13.20 -3.24
CA ASN A 183 -1.02 -12.57 -2.20
C ASN A 183 0.40 -13.17 -2.20
N PRO A 184 1.43 -12.47 -2.69
CA PRO A 184 2.81 -12.97 -2.62
C PRO A 184 3.31 -12.94 -1.17
N PHE A 185 4.43 -13.62 -0.86
CA PHE A 185 5.04 -13.52 0.47
C PHE A 185 5.62 -12.13 0.72
N TRP A 186 6.14 -11.49 -0.33
CA TRP A 186 6.54 -10.08 -0.35
C TRP A 186 6.39 -9.52 -1.76
N GLU A 187 6.42 -8.20 -1.89
CA GLU A 187 6.58 -7.52 -3.17
C GLU A 187 7.51 -6.31 -3.05
N TYR A 188 7.99 -5.85 -4.20
CA TYR A 188 8.58 -4.52 -4.32
C TYR A 188 7.62 -3.57 -5.02
N VAL A 189 7.38 -2.41 -4.43
CA VAL A 189 6.71 -1.29 -5.08
C VAL A 189 7.77 -0.31 -5.57
N TYR A 190 7.80 -0.01 -6.85
CA TYR A 190 8.74 0.92 -7.47
C TYR A 190 8.02 2.20 -7.85
N ILE A 191 8.50 3.34 -7.37
CA ILE A 191 8.07 4.67 -7.77
C ILE A 191 9.15 5.26 -8.67
N ARG A 192 8.77 5.55 -9.91
CA ARG A 192 9.66 6.07 -10.95
C ARG A 192 9.15 7.38 -11.51
N PRO A 193 10.02 8.30 -11.92
CA PRO A 193 9.60 9.49 -12.61
C PRO A 193 8.97 9.10 -13.96
N ARG A 194 7.94 9.85 -14.36
CA ARG A 194 7.29 9.64 -15.66
C ARG A 194 8.07 10.27 -16.81
N ASP A 195 8.52 11.50 -16.59
CA ASP A 195 9.17 12.33 -17.60
C ASP A 195 10.57 12.75 -17.12
N CYS A 196 10.67 13.72 -16.20
CA CYS A 196 11.93 14.27 -15.68
C CYS A 196 12.22 13.78 -14.26
N GLN A 197 12.33 14.71 -13.32
CA GLN A 197 12.47 14.43 -11.89
C GLN A 197 11.11 14.47 -11.19
N VAL A 198 10.96 13.64 -10.17
CA VAL A 198 9.88 13.73 -9.19
C VAL A 198 10.49 13.91 -7.81
N TYR A 199 9.91 14.83 -7.05
CA TYR A 199 10.22 15.11 -5.67
C TYR A 199 9.16 14.40 -4.84
N ILE A 200 9.56 13.44 -4.02
CA ILE A 200 8.66 12.65 -3.20
C ILE A 200 8.81 13.13 -1.76
N ASP A 201 7.73 13.65 -1.21
CA ASP A 201 7.67 14.17 0.16
C ASP A 201 7.14 13.12 1.13
N SER A 202 6.04 12.46 0.79
CA SER A 202 5.51 11.38 1.61
C SER A 202 4.87 10.27 0.78
N VAL A 203 4.89 9.06 1.34
CA VAL A 203 4.27 7.86 0.76
C VAL A 203 3.48 7.15 1.84
N LEU A 204 2.20 6.92 1.58
CA LEU A 204 1.32 6.12 2.43
C LEU A 204 0.91 4.89 1.62
N LEU A 205 1.16 3.69 2.13
CA LEU A 205 0.83 2.44 1.49
C LEU A 205 -0.10 1.63 2.37
N GLU A 206 -1.22 1.19 1.82
CA GLU A 206 -2.18 0.34 2.47
C GLU A 206 -2.45 -0.89 1.61
N THR A 207 -2.57 -2.06 2.23
CA THR A 207 -2.94 -3.26 1.50
C THR A 207 -4.06 -4.00 2.19
N GLN A 208 -4.80 -4.81 1.42
CA GLN A 208 -5.78 -5.75 1.93
C GLN A 208 -5.56 -7.11 1.29
N CYS A 209 -5.42 -8.12 2.15
CA CYS A 209 -5.44 -9.52 1.75
C CYS A 209 -6.82 -10.10 2.03
N ILE A 210 -7.58 -10.42 0.98
CA ILE A 210 -8.96 -10.93 1.13
C ILE A 210 -8.91 -12.46 1.21
N PRO A 211 -9.23 -13.09 2.35
CA PRO A 211 -9.34 -14.55 2.43
C PRO A 211 -10.43 -15.09 1.51
N GLU A 212 -10.24 -16.32 1.03
CA GLU A 212 -11.36 -17.03 0.42
C GLU A 212 -12.54 -17.05 1.40
N PRO A 213 -13.74 -16.63 0.95
CA PRO A 213 -14.85 -16.59 1.87
C PRO A 213 -15.16 -18.01 2.35
N LEU A 214 -15.21 -18.20 3.67
CA LEU A 214 -15.60 -19.44 4.37
C LEU A 214 -16.92 -20.05 3.85
N THR A 215 -17.69 -19.25 3.10
CA THR A 215 -18.89 -19.67 2.38
C THR A 215 -18.63 -20.85 1.43
N LEU A 216 -17.45 -20.98 0.80
CA LEU A 216 -17.14 -22.15 -0.04
C LEU A 216 -17.03 -23.44 0.79
N GLY A 217 -16.39 -23.37 1.96
CA GLY A 217 -16.33 -24.49 2.90
C GLY A 217 -17.71 -24.87 3.46
N LEU A 218 -18.53 -23.87 3.79
CA LEU A 218 -19.90 -24.08 4.25
C LEU A 218 -20.83 -24.61 3.14
N LEU A 219 -20.64 -24.20 1.89
CA LEU A 219 -21.38 -24.73 0.75
C LEU A 219 -21.05 -26.21 0.53
N GLY A 220 -19.77 -26.58 0.64
CA GLY A 220 -19.33 -27.98 0.57
C GLY A 220 -19.94 -28.84 1.69
N LEU A 221 -19.89 -28.37 2.93
CA LEU A 221 -20.52 -29.06 4.07
C LEU A 221 -22.04 -29.14 3.93
N GLY A 222 -22.70 -28.04 3.54
CA GLY A 222 -24.13 -27.99 3.28
C GLY A 222 -24.56 -28.97 2.17
N GLY A 223 -23.79 -29.06 1.09
CA GLY A 223 -24.00 -30.04 0.01
C GLY A 223 -23.88 -31.49 0.50
N LEU A 224 -22.92 -31.79 1.39
CA LEU A 224 -22.76 -33.11 2.01
C LEU A 224 -23.94 -33.46 2.94
N PHE A 225 -24.43 -32.50 3.73
CA PHE A 225 -25.61 -32.70 4.58
C PHE A 225 -26.90 -32.91 3.78
N LEU A 226 -27.06 -32.22 2.65
CA LEU A 226 -28.19 -32.42 1.75
C LEU A 226 -28.10 -33.76 1.00
N ARG A 227 -26.90 -34.22 0.65
CA ARG A 227 -26.68 -35.54 0.03
C ARG A 227 -27.00 -36.71 0.97
N ARG A 228 -26.79 -36.55 2.29
CA ARG A 228 -27.16 -37.56 3.30
C ARG A 228 -28.67 -37.68 3.54
N ARG A 229 -29.48 -36.74 3.02
CA ARG A 229 -30.95 -36.75 3.15
C ARG A 229 -31.68 -37.24 1.89
N ARG A 230 -30.95 -37.75 0.89
CA ARG A 230 -31.49 -38.51 -0.24
C ARG A 230 -31.04 -39.96 -0.11
#